data_AF-A0A142BVW7-F1
#
_entry.id   AF-A0A142BVW7-F1
#
_cell.length_a   1.000
_cell.length_b   1.000
_cell.length_c   1.000
_cell.angle_alpha   90.00
_cell.angle_beta   90.00
_cell.angle_gamma   90.00
#
_symmetry.space_group_name_H-M   'P 1'
#
loop_
_entity.id
_entity.type
_entity.pdbx_description
1 polymer ?
#
loop_
_entity_poly.entity_id
_entity_poly.type
_entity_poly.pdbx_seq_one_letter_code
_entity_poly.pdbx_strand_id
1 'polypeptide(L)'
;MLKGKTIIELKNAVTGEVEKYEDENMVTKAIPDFFSHNIEGLLFNMNGSPNDLNGNMIPLCKNGIGGILLFADPLVEDENVYYAPSANLCTGYASNDVNSTANVMRGSLNLTESMKLDKGYKFVWDFATSQANGTISAVALTHKWGGIGYMGDTYDNTNKRWHMKSMGVDANATIRTAYINAVEVNFTGNYMITIGLNTSNEIVIQKIRKAYRTVGLNDTMIDNQIIIMEENKITPTIFPDICYHLTHYKPAAADIPVASDNPAHYADAIRYNARTPLQGSLLPLTRLVWA
;
A
#
# COMPACT_ATOMS: atom_id res chain seq x y z
N MET A 1 -27.53 -14.11 -3.93
CA MET A 1 -26.06 -14.05 -3.76
C MET A 1 -25.44 -14.99 -4.79
N LEU A 2 -24.40 -14.56 -5.51
CA LEU A 2 -23.72 -15.44 -6.47
C LEU A 2 -22.99 -16.52 -5.66
N LYS A 3 -23.18 -17.80 -6.00
CA LYS A 3 -22.52 -18.91 -5.32
C LYS A 3 -21.55 -19.60 -6.24
N GLY A 4 -20.34 -19.84 -5.75
CA GLY A 4 -19.36 -20.69 -6.39
C GLY A 4 -19.48 -22.14 -5.91
N LYS A 5 -18.77 -23.05 -6.58
CA LYS A 5 -18.57 -24.42 -6.12
C LYS A 5 -17.08 -24.66 -5.96
N THR A 6 -16.71 -25.23 -4.82
CA THR A 6 -15.33 -25.58 -4.48
C THR A 6 -15.24 -27.08 -4.34
N ILE A 7 -14.18 -27.66 -4.90
CA ILE A 7 -13.82 -29.07 -4.71
C ILE A 7 -12.35 -29.13 -4.35
N ILE A 8 -12.01 -29.87 -3.29
CA ILE A 8 -10.63 -30.22 -2.93
C ILE A 8 -10.50 -31.73 -3.10
N GLU A 9 -9.54 -32.15 -3.93
CA GLU A 9 -9.20 -33.57 -4.12
C GLU A 9 -7.79 -33.82 -3.58
N LEU A 10 -7.69 -34.70 -2.59
CA LEU A 10 -6.42 -35.09 -1.99
C LEU A 10 -6.11 -36.52 -2.43
N LYS A 11 -5.04 -36.69 -3.21
CA LYS A 11 -4.59 -38.00 -3.67
C LYS A 11 -3.42 -38.49 -2.83
N ASN A 12 -3.58 -39.66 -2.22
CA ASN A 12 -2.48 -40.35 -1.54
C ASN A 12 -1.44 -40.80 -2.58
N ALA A 13 -0.22 -40.28 -2.48
CA ALA A 13 0.85 -40.57 -3.43
C ALA A 13 1.36 -42.03 -3.39
N VAL A 14 1.14 -42.75 -2.29
CA VAL A 14 1.58 -44.14 -2.10
C VAL A 14 0.48 -45.13 -2.48
N THR A 15 -0.74 -44.94 -1.97
CA THR A 15 -1.85 -45.88 -2.17
C THR A 15 -2.68 -45.56 -3.42
N GLY A 16 -2.62 -44.32 -3.92
CA GLY A 16 -3.44 -43.84 -5.03
C GLY A 16 -4.88 -43.49 -4.66
N GLU A 17 -5.27 -43.67 -3.39
CA GLU A 17 -6.59 -43.31 -2.86
C GLU A 17 -6.85 -41.80 -2.99
N VAL A 18 -8.10 -41.43 -3.30
CA VAL A 18 -8.51 -40.04 -3.48
C VAL A 18 -9.60 -39.69 -2.49
N GLU A 19 -9.34 -38.70 -1.65
CA GLU A 19 -10.35 -38.06 -0.80
C GLU A 19 -10.89 -36.83 -1.50
N LYS A 20 -12.20 -36.59 -1.37
CA LYS A 20 -12.88 -35.47 -2.00
C LYS A 20 -13.72 -34.70 -0.99
N TYR A 21 -13.50 -33.38 -0.94
CA TYR A 21 -14.27 -32.43 -0.15
C TYR A 21 -14.95 -31.46 -1.10
N GLU A 22 -16.24 -31.21 -0.89
CA GLU A 22 -17.06 -30.38 -1.79
C GLU A 22 -17.91 -29.42 -0.96
N ASP A 23 -17.89 -28.15 -1.34
CA ASP A 23 -18.66 -27.11 -0.67
C ASP A 23 -19.09 -26.00 -1.63
N GLU A 24 -20.05 -25.18 -1.23
CA GLU A 24 -20.39 -23.93 -1.89
C GLU A 24 -19.51 -22.80 -1.38
N ASN A 25 -19.23 -21.81 -2.22
CA ASN A 25 -18.48 -20.62 -1.82
C ASN A 25 -19.35 -19.37 -1.92
N MET A 26 -19.10 -18.39 -1.06
CA MET A 26 -19.67 -17.06 -1.15
C MET A 26 -18.76 -16.12 -1.95
N VAL A 27 -19.37 -15.10 -2.55
CA VAL A 27 -18.64 -13.98 -3.16
C VAL A 27 -18.79 -12.78 -2.25
N THR A 28 -17.67 -12.28 -1.72
CA THR A 28 -17.65 -11.06 -0.92
C THR A 28 -17.88 -9.83 -1.79
N LYS A 29 -18.15 -8.69 -1.15
CA LYS A 29 -18.24 -7.38 -1.81
C LYS A 29 -16.89 -6.84 -2.29
N ALA A 30 -15.78 -7.57 -2.11
CA ALA A 30 -14.45 -7.10 -2.49
C ALA A 30 -14.37 -6.64 -3.96
N ILE A 31 -14.97 -7.38 -4.90
CA ILE A 31 -14.99 -7.02 -6.32
C ILE A 31 -15.87 -5.80 -6.62
N PRO A 32 -17.17 -5.75 -6.25
CA PRO A 32 -17.99 -4.57 -6.50
C PRO A 32 -17.47 -3.33 -5.76
N ASP A 33 -16.92 -3.49 -4.55
CA ASP A 33 -16.32 -2.37 -3.80
C ASP A 33 -15.07 -1.87 -4.50
N PHE A 34 -14.23 -2.76 -5.02
CA PHE A 34 -13.06 -2.38 -5.80
C PHE A 34 -13.44 -1.53 -7.03
N PHE A 35 -14.48 -1.89 -7.79
CA PHE A 35 -14.90 -1.11 -8.96
C PHE A 35 -15.72 0.14 -8.62
N SER A 36 -16.33 0.21 -7.44
CA SER A 36 -17.09 1.39 -7.00
C SER A 36 -16.21 2.46 -6.34
N HIS A 37 -15.04 2.08 -5.81
CA HIS A 37 -14.11 3.00 -5.16
C HIS A 37 -12.89 3.26 -6.05
N ASN A 38 -12.97 4.30 -6.88
CA ASN A 38 -11.85 4.73 -7.70
C ASN A 38 -11.06 5.85 -7.02
N ILE A 39 -10.34 5.51 -5.93
CA ILE A 39 -9.59 6.50 -5.17
C ILE A 39 -8.52 7.13 -6.07
N GLU A 40 -8.51 8.46 -6.11
CA GLU A 40 -7.69 9.30 -6.99
C GLU A 40 -7.75 9.01 -8.49
N GLY A 41 -8.78 8.32 -8.98
CA GLY A 41 -8.90 7.95 -10.38
C GLY A 41 -8.07 6.73 -10.80
N LEU A 42 -7.33 6.12 -9.86
CA LEU A 42 -6.21 5.18 -10.10
C LEU A 42 -6.54 3.93 -10.91
N LEU A 43 -7.82 3.56 -11.00
CA LEU A 43 -8.27 2.45 -11.81
C LEU A 43 -8.20 2.75 -13.32
N PHE A 44 -8.20 4.03 -13.71
CA PHE A 44 -8.15 4.43 -15.12
C PHE A 44 -6.83 5.14 -15.41
N ASN A 45 -6.24 4.83 -16.56
CA ASN A 45 -5.21 5.64 -17.18
C ASN A 45 -5.58 5.80 -18.65
N MET A 46 -5.43 7.02 -19.16
CA MET A 46 -5.79 7.32 -20.55
C MET A 46 -4.76 6.79 -21.55
N ASN A 47 -3.53 6.50 -21.10
CA ASN A 47 -2.40 6.16 -21.97
C ASN A 47 -1.96 4.69 -21.91
N GLY A 48 -2.70 3.79 -21.26
CA GLY A 48 -2.36 2.35 -21.29
C GLY A 48 -1.06 2.03 -20.53
N SER A 49 -0.98 2.33 -19.23
CA SER A 49 0.20 2.00 -18.42
C SER A 49 0.20 0.53 -17.98
N PRO A 50 1.37 -0.09 -17.73
CA PRO A 50 1.47 -1.44 -17.15
C PRO A 50 0.75 -1.60 -15.79
N ASN A 51 0.35 -0.51 -15.14
CA ASN A 51 -0.43 -0.53 -13.90
C ASN A 51 -1.94 -0.40 -14.14
N ASP A 52 -2.43 -0.36 -15.38
CA ASP A 52 -3.86 -0.19 -15.67
C ASP A 52 -4.67 -1.44 -15.30
N LEU A 53 -5.99 -1.28 -15.13
CA LEU A 53 -6.93 -2.38 -14.89
C LEU A 53 -6.77 -3.54 -15.89
N ASN A 54 -6.48 -3.23 -17.15
CA ASN A 54 -6.30 -4.24 -18.20
C ASN A 54 -5.00 -5.03 -17.99
N GLY A 55 -5.12 -6.36 -17.97
CA GLY A 55 -4.00 -7.26 -17.69
C GLY A 55 -3.73 -7.46 -16.20
N ASN A 56 -4.11 -6.51 -15.33
CA ASN A 56 -3.94 -6.64 -13.87
C ASN A 56 -5.17 -7.18 -13.16
N MET A 57 -6.35 -6.67 -13.50
CA MET A 57 -7.64 -7.04 -12.88
C MET A 57 -8.66 -7.50 -13.92
N ILE A 58 -8.62 -6.92 -15.12
CA ILE A 58 -9.49 -7.27 -16.25
C ILE A 58 -8.66 -8.13 -17.23
N PRO A 59 -9.19 -9.25 -17.76
CA PRO A 59 -10.52 -9.82 -17.50
C PRO A 59 -10.67 -10.35 -16.06
N LEU A 60 -11.83 -10.06 -15.45
CA LEU A 60 -12.11 -10.26 -14.03
C LEU A 60 -11.83 -11.70 -13.56
N CYS A 61 -12.33 -12.70 -14.28
CA CYS A 61 -12.12 -14.09 -13.90
C CYS A 61 -10.63 -14.40 -13.82
N LYS A 62 -9.90 -14.25 -14.94
CA LYS A 62 -8.49 -14.63 -14.99
C LYS A 62 -7.60 -13.84 -14.03
N ASN A 63 -7.91 -12.57 -13.78
CA ASN A 63 -7.00 -11.65 -13.12
C ASN A 63 -7.48 -11.17 -11.75
N GLY A 64 -8.74 -10.74 -11.62
CA GLY A 64 -9.28 -10.24 -10.35
C GLY A 64 -9.71 -11.32 -9.36
N ILE A 65 -9.97 -12.55 -9.81
CA ILE A 65 -10.24 -13.72 -8.95
C ILE A 65 -9.41 -14.96 -9.36
N GLY A 66 -8.28 -14.73 -10.03
CA GLY A 66 -7.46 -15.79 -10.62
C GLY A 66 -6.45 -16.45 -9.68
N GLY A 67 -6.46 -16.11 -8.40
CA GLY A 67 -5.62 -16.75 -7.37
C GLY A 67 -6.46 -17.39 -6.27
N ILE A 68 -5.80 -18.24 -5.47
CA ILE A 68 -6.38 -18.94 -4.33
C ILE A 68 -5.45 -18.84 -3.11
N LEU A 69 -6.04 -18.73 -1.92
CA LEU A 69 -5.38 -18.80 -0.62
C LEU A 69 -6.00 -19.94 0.20
N LEU A 70 -5.16 -20.72 0.87
CA LEU A 70 -5.53 -21.85 1.72
C LEU A 70 -5.22 -21.48 3.18
N PHE A 71 -6.19 -21.60 4.07
CA PHE A 71 -6.08 -21.16 5.46
C PHE A 71 -6.18 -22.32 6.45
N ALA A 72 -5.40 -22.23 7.52
CA ALA A 72 -5.33 -23.26 8.56
C ALA A 72 -6.57 -23.30 9.45
N ASP A 73 -7.21 -22.14 9.68
CA ASP A 73 -8.45 -22.03 10.45
C ASP A 73 -9.65 -21.66 9.54
N PRO A 74 -10.89 -21.99 9.95
CA PRO A 74 -12.09 -21.59 9.21
C PRO A 74 -12.18 -20.06 9.02
N LEU A 75 -12.77 -19.65 7.91
CA LEU A 75 -13.12 -18.25 7.65
C LEU A 75 -14.60 -18.03 7.92
N VAL A 76 -14.94 -16.82 8.40
CA VAL A 76 -16.33 -16.42 8.58
C VAL A 76 -16.95 -16.12 7.22
N GLU A 77 -18.10 -16.73 6.94
CA GLU A 77 -18.89 -16.43 5.75
C GLU A 77 -19.68 -15.12 5.91
N ASP A 78 -19.00 -13.99 5.69
CA ASP A 78 -19.62 -12.66 5.64
C ASP A 78 -19.16 -11.90 4.38
N GLU A 79 -20.12 -11.39 3.61
CA GLU A 79 -19.85 -10.67 2.37
C GLU A 79 -19.05 -9.38 2.58
N ASN A 80 -19.00 -8.84 3.81
CA ASN A 80 -18.28 -7.61 4.16
C ASN A 80 -16.88 -7.88 4.77
N VAL A 81 -16.50 -9.16 4.95
CA VAL A 81 -15.19 -9.54 5.48
C VAL A 81 -14.23 -9.85 4.34
N TYR A 82 -13.30 -8.93 4.06
CA TYR A 82 -12.37 -9.04 2.92
C TYR A 82 -11.04 -9.70 3.28
N TYR A 83 -10.69 -9.70 4.56
CA TYR A 83 -9.39 -10.15 5.05
C TYR A 83 -9.57 -11.29 6.04
N ALA A 84 -8.74 -12.32 5.89
CA ALA A 84 -8.60 -13.35 6.92
C ALA A 84 -8.03 -12.73 8.21
N PRO A 85 -8.36 -13.28 9.40
CA PRO A 85 -7.73 -12.88 10.65
C PRO A 85 -6.22 -12.98 10.56
N SER A 86 -5.48 -12.00 11.10
CA SER A 86 -4.01 -12.01 11.07
C SER A 86 -3.36 -13.20 11.79
N ALA A 87 -4.09 -13.83 12.72
CA ALA A 87 -3.68 -15.05 13.40
C ALA A 87 -3.92 -16.32 12.58
N ASN A 88 -4.77 -16.27 11.54
CA ASN A 88 -5.08 -17.42 10.70
C ASN A 88 -3.97 -17.60 9.65
N LEU A 89 -3.19 -18.66 9.79
CA LEU A 89 -2.04 -18.92 8.94
C LEU A 89 -2.47 -19.35 7.55
N CYS A 90 -1.77 -18.80 6.54
CA CYS A 90 -1.87 -19.27 5.17
C CYS A 90 -1.03 -20.53 5.01
N THR A 91 -1.67 -21.66 4.71
CA THR A 91 -1.02 -22.96 4.48
C THR A 91 -0.42 -23.05 3.07
N GLY A 92 -1.05 -22.40 2.10
CA GLY A 92 -0.58 -22.35 0.72
C GLY A 92 -1.38 -21.38 -0.13
N TYR A 93 -0.88 -21.12 -1.33
CA TYR A 93 -1.50 -20.21 -2.29
C TYR A 93 -1.14 -20.59 -3.73
N ALA A 94 -1.92 -20.12 -4.69
CA ALA A 94 -1.58 -20.23 -6.11
C ALA A 94 -2.16 -19.06 -6.90
N SER A 95 -1.50 -18.71 -8.00
CA SER A 95 -1.85 -17.60 -8.90
C SER A 95 -2.47 -18.13 -10.20
N ASN A 96 -2.68 -17.27 -11.18
CA ASN A 96 -3.21 -17.60 -12.50
C ASN A 96 -2.14 -18.11 -13.49
N ASP A 97 -1.00 -18.55 -12.98
CA ASP A 97 0.18 -18.99 -13.71
C ASP A 97 0.81 -20.23 -13.03
N VAL A 98 1.74 -20.87 -13.74
CA VAL A 98 2.48 -22.02 -13.23
C VAL A 98 3.55 -21.55 -12.25
N ASN A 99 3.75 -22.27 -11.15
CA ASN A 99 4.86 -21.99 -10.26
C ASN A 99 6.19 -22.44 -10.89
N SER A 100 6.98 -21.47 -11.33
CA SER A 100 8.32 -21.69 -11.89
C SER A 100 9.43 -21.71 -10.83
N THR A 101 9.09 -21.74 -9.54
CA THR A 101 10.03 -21.57 -8.42
C THR A 101 9.96 -22.72 -7.42
N ALA A 102 10.95 -22.80 -6.53
CA ALA A 102 11.00 -23.81 -5.46
C ALA A 102 10.15 -23.46 -4.22
N ASN A 103 9.24 -22.48 -4.31
CA ASN A 103 8.41 -22.08 -3.17
C ASN A 103 7.44 -23.21 -2.79
N VAL A 104 7.62 -23.76 -1.59
CA VAL A 104 6.81 -24.84 -1.00
C VAL A 104 5.40 -24.39 -0.59
N MET A 105 5.11 -23.09 -0.53
CA MET A 105 3.74 -22.63 -0.28
C MET A 105 2.95 -22.42 -1.57
N ARG A 106 3.62 -22.40 -2.73
CA ARG A 106 3.02 -21.96 -4.00
C ARG A 106 2.66 -23.13 -4.91
N GLY A 107 1.37 -23.32 -5.17
CA GLY A 107 0.84 -24.22 -6.20
C GLY A 107 0.89 -23.61 -7.60
N SER A 108 0.44 -24.37 -8.60
CA SER A 108 0.44 -23.99 -10.01
C SER A 108 -0.97 -23.98 -10.59
N LEU A 109 -1.28 -23.02 -11.46
CA LEU A 109 -2.49 -23.12 -12.27
C LEU A 109 -2.37 -24.27 -13.28
N ASN A 110 -3.36 -25.16 -13.31
CA ASN A 110 -3.49 -26.16 -14.35
C ASN A 110 -4.04 -25.50 -15.61
N LEU A 111 -3.18 -25.28 -16.60
CA LEU A 111 -3.52 -24.55 -17.84
C LEU A 111 -4.45 -25.34 -18.77
N THR A 112 -4.54 -26.65 -18.59
CA THR A 112 -5.38 -27.53 -19.43
C THR A 112 -6.80 -27.59 -18.88
N GLU A 113 -6.95 -27.69 -17.56
CA GLU A 113 -8.25 -27.81 -16.92
C GLU A 113 -8.90 -26.48 -16.55
N SER A 114 -8.10 -25.42 -16.42
CA SER A 114 -8.63 -24.09 -16.14
C SER A 114 -9.13 -23.44 -17.43
N MET A 115 -10.44 -23.21 -17.50
CA MET A 115 -11.07 -22.74 -18.74
C MET A 115 -12.29 -21.88 -18.50
N LYS A 116 -12.60 -21.05 -19.50
CA LYS A 116 -13.87 -20.34 -19.58
C LYS A 116 -14.99 -21.34 -19.82
N LEU A 117 -16.09 -21.16 -19.10
CA LEU A 117 -17.35 -21.87 -19.30
C LEU A 117 -18.38 -20.92 -19.93
N ASP A 118 -19.47 -21.44 -20.46
CA ASP A 118 -20.54 -20.62 -21.09
C ASP A 118 -21.08 -19.54 -20.13
N LYS A 119 -21.18 -19.87 -18.83
CA LYS A 119 -21.72 -18.98 -17.78
C LYS A 119 -20.80 -18.84 -16.58
N GLY A 120 -19.49 -19.00 -16.77
CA GLY A 120 -18.54 -18.92 -15.65
C GLY A 120 -17.11 -19.21 -16.05
N TYR A 121 -16.31 -19.59 -15.06
CA TYR A 121 -14.93 -19.98 -15.24
C TYR A 121 -14.61 -21.13 -14.29
N LYS A 122 -13.88 -22.14 -14.77
CA LYS A 122 -13.34 -23.22 -13.94
C LYS A 122 -11.86 -22.90 -13.67
N PHE A 123 -11.49 -22.81 -12.40
CA PHE A 123 -10.09 -22.80 -11.98
C PHE A 123 -9.70 -24.16 -11.44
N VAL A 124 -8.51 -24.62 -11.80
CA VAL A 124 -7.88 -25.81 -11.22
C VAL A 124 -6.45 -25.43 -10.89
N TRP A 125 -6.07 -25.63 -9.62
CA TRP A 125 -4.72 -25.42 -9.13
C TRP A 125 -4.17 -26.74 -8.61
N ASP A 126 -2.95 -27.06 -9.04
CA ASP A 126 -2.22 -28.27 -8.65
C ASP A 126 -1.16 -27.93 -7.61
N PHE A 127 -1.09 -28.73 -6.57
CA PHE A 127 -0.07 -28.66 -5.53
C PHE A 127 0.70 -29.99 -5.50
N ALA A 128 2.03 -29.92 -5.61
CA ALA A 128 2.88 -31.10 -5.44
C ALA A 128 2.86 -31.59 -3.98
N THR A 129 3.30 -32.81 -3.73
CA THR A 129 3.38 -33.39 -2.36
C THR A 129 4.32 -32.62 -1.42
N SER A 130 5.21 -31.80 -1.97
CA SER A 130 6.08 -30.90 -1.21
C SER A 130 5.46 -29.52 -0.97
N GLN A 131 4.25 -29.26 -1.47
CA GLN A 131 3.63 -27.94 -1.49
C GLN A 131 2.38 -27.85 -0.63
N ALA A 132 2.13 -26.68 -0.03
CA ALA A 132 0.97 -26.37 0.80
C ALA A 132 0.74 -27.39 1.94
N ASN A 133 1.82 -27.89 2.53
CA ASN A 133 1.76 -28.88 3.60
C ASN A 133 1.32 -28.22 4.92
N GLY A 134 0.21 -28.72 5.48
CA GLY A 134 -0.37 -28.23 6.73
C GLY A 134 -1.86 -28.56 6.80
N THR A 135 -2.58 -27.90 7.70
CA THR A 135 -4.03 -28.01 7.79
C THR A 135 -4.68 -27.02 6.82
N ILE A 136 -5.74 -27.44 6.13
CA ILE A 136 -6.57 -26.58 5.29
C ILE A 136 -8.00 -26.68 5.82
N SER A 137 -8.47 -25.61 6.45
CA SER A 137 -9.83 -25.50 7.00
C SER A 137 -10.72 -24.53 6.22
N ALA A 138 -10.12 -23.70 5.37
CA ALA A 138 -10.86 -22.81 4.46
C ALA A 138 -10.03 -22.48 3.22
N VAL A 139 -10.74 -22.14 2.14
CA VAL A 139 -10.14 -21.63 0.90
C VAL A 139 -10.81 -20.33 0.48
N ALA A 140 -10.02 -19.38 -0.02
CA ALA A 140 -10.53 -18.10 -0.49
C ALA A 140 -9.94 -17.75 -1.86
N LEU A 141 -10.78 -17.24 -2.76
CA LEU A 141 -10.32 -16.65 -4.01
C LEU A 141 -9.67 -15.30 -3.76
N THR A 142 -8.66 -14.98 -4.55
CA THR A 142 -7.97 -13.69 -4.55
C THR A 142 -7.62 -13.28 -5.98
N HIS A 143 -7.24 -12.03 -6.19
CA HIS A 143 -6.63 -11.59 -7.43
C HIS A 143 -5.29 -12.30 -7.71
N LYS A 144 -4.89 -12.38 -8.97
CA LYS A 144 -3.69 -13.13 -9.41
C LYS A 144 -2.44 -12.77 -8.60
N TRP A 145 -2.22 -11.49 -8.32
CA TRP A 145 -1.04 -11.03 -7.59
C TRP A 145 -1.04 -11.53 -6.15
N GLY A 146 -2.20 -11.58 -5.49
CA GLY A 146 -2.36 -12.20 -4.17
C GLY A 146 -2.14 -13.71 -4.16
N GLY A 147 -2.16 -14.37 -5.32
CA GLY A 147 -1.82 -15.78 -5.47
C GLY A 147 -0.32 -16.04 -5.73
N ILE A 148 0.49 -15.00 -5.91
CA ILE A 148 1.95 -15.13 -6.08
C ILE A 148 2.66 -15.22 -4.73
N GLY A 149 2.06 -14.59 -3.69
CA GLY A 149 2.55 -14.59 -2.32
C GLY A 149 1.47 -14.13 -1.34
N TYR A 150 1.58 -14.50 -0.07
CA TYR A 150 0.59 -14.16 0.95
C TYR A 150 0.96 -12.87 1.70
N MET A 151 -0.07 -12.11 2.12
CA MET A 151 0.06 -10.91 2.96
C MET A 151 0.59 -11.30 4.36
N GLY A 152 1.90 -11.33 4.52
CA GLY A 152 2.58 -11.76 5.77
C GLY A 152 3.85 -12.58 5.52
N ASP A 153 4.02 -13.16 4.33
CA ASP A 153 5.27 -13.82 3.96
C ASP A 153 6.33 -12.82 3.44
N THR A 154 7.59 -13.22 3.35
CA THR A 154 8.66 -12.40 2.73
C THR A 154 8.87 -12.71 1.25
N TYR A 155 8.20 -13.75 0.74
CA TYR A 155 8.38 -14.22 -0.62
C TYR A 155 7.72 -13.25 -1.62
N ASP A 156 8.43 -12.98 -2.73
CA ASP A 156 8.00 -12.13 -3.84
C ASP A 156 7.21 -10.87 -3.42
N ASN A 157 7.74 -10.18 -2.41
CA ASN A 157 7.05 -9.08 -1.74
C ASN A 157 6.79 -7.87 -2.66
N THR A 158 7.49 -7.83 -3.79
CA THR A 158 7.33 -6.83 -4.84
C THR A 158 6.10 -7.11 -5.70
N ASN A 159 5.89 -8.36 -6.12
CA ASN A 159 4.84 -8.69 -7.10
C ASN A 159 3.51 -9.13 -6.49
N LYS A 160 3.45 -9.47 -5.20
CA LYS A 160 2.18 -9.86 -4.54
C LYS A 160 1.19 -8.73 -4.25
N ARG A 161 1.47 -7.54 -4.78
CA ARG A 161 0.66 -6.33 -4.60
C ARG A 161 0.45 -5.70 -5.96
N TRP A 162 -0.74 -5.17 -6.21
CA TRP A 162 -0.94 -4.32 -7.37
C TRP A 162 -0.46 -2.89 -7.07
N HIS A 163 0.52 -2.44 -7.82
CA HIS A 163 1.08 -1.11 -7.68
C HIS A 163 0.19 -0.08 -8.40
N MET A 164 -0.76 0.50 -7.66
CA MET A 164 -1.71 1.48 -8.20
C MET A 164 -1.07 2.87 -8.42
N LYS A 165 -0.12 3.26 -7.58
CA LYS A 165 0.55 4.56 -7.65
C LYS A 165 1.88 4.54 -6.88
N SER A 166 2.92 5.13 -7.45
CA SER A 166 4.12 5.55 -6.70
C SER A 166 4.14 7.06 -6.61
N MET A 167 4.30 7.58 -5.40
CA MET A 167 4.73 8.95 -5.15
C MET A 167 6.17 8.84 -4.67
N GLY A 168 7.14 9.06 -5.55
CA GLY A 168 8.55 9.04 -5.15
C GLY A 168 8.82 10.07 -4.06
N VAL A 169 9.65 9.75 -3.06
CA VAL A 169 10.17 10.77 -2.12
C VAL A 169 11.12 11.75 -2.81
N ASP A 170 11.68 11.34 -3.96
CA ASP A 170 12.39 12.19 -4.92
C ASP A 170 11.44 13.10 -5.72
N ALA A 171 10.13 13.00 -5.52
CA ALA A 171 9.19 13.95 -6.09
C ALA A 171 9.49 15.37 -5.58
N ASN A 172 9.16 16.32 -6.46
CA ASN A 172 9.22 17.76 -6.26
C ASN A 172 8.95 18.14 -4.78
N ALA A 173 9.92 18.82 -4.15
CA ALA A 173 9.86 19.18 -2.73
C ALA A 173 8.56 19.89 -2.34
N THR A 174 7.97 20.66 -3.25
CA THR A 174 6.68 21.34 -3.07
C THR A 174 5.52 20.37 -2.85
N ILE A 175 5.46 19.30 -3.64
CA ILE A 175 4.41 18.27 -3.53
C ILE A 175 4.52 17.58 -2.18
N ARG A 176 5.74 17.18 -1.79
CA ARG A 176 5.98 16.52 -0.51
C ARG A 176 5.59 17.39 0.67
N THR A 177 5.99 18.66 0.67
CA THR A 177 5.63 19.62 1.71
C THR A 177 4.12 19.82 1.81
N ALA A 178 3.39 19.84 0.68
CA ALA A 178 1.92 19.94 0.71
C ALA A 178 1.24 18.75 1.42
N TYR A 179 1.72 17.52 1.22
CA TYR A 179 1.19 16.36 1.94
C TYR A 179 1.59 16.34 3.42
N ILE A 180 2.81 16.76 3.77
CA ILE A 180 3.26 16.83 5.17
C ILE A 180 2.44 17.86 5.95
N ASN A 181 2.14 18.99 5.31
CA ASN A 181 1.42 20.10 5.92
C ASN A 181 -0.10 19.93 5.88
N ALA A 182 -0.61 18.79 5.40
CA ALA A 182 -2.04 18.52 5.32
C ALA A 182 -2.65 18.46 6.72
N VAL A 183 -3.65 19.30 6.97
CA VAL A 183 -4.39 19.35 8.24
C VAL A 183 -5.82 18.83 8.10
N GLU A 184 -6.39 18.87 6.89
CA GLU A 184 -7.74 18.36 6.60
C GLU A 184 -7.82 17.79 5.18
N VAL A 185 -8.59 16.73 5.00
CA VAL A 185 -8.87 16.12 3.69
C VAL A 185 -10.38 16.00 3.48
N ASN A 186 -10.88 16.58 2.39
CA ASN A 186 -12.28 16.47 1.97
C ASN A 186 -12.39 15.55 0.75
N PHE A 187 -12.73 14.28 1.00
CA PHE A 187 -12.84 13.26 -0.04
C PHE A 187 -14.00 13.51 -1.02
N THR A 188 -15.11 14.09 -0.57
CA THR A 188 -16.28 14.38 -1.42
C THR A 188 -16.01 15.58 -2.33
N GLY A 189 -15.35 16.61 -1.79
CA GLY A 189 -15.00 17.84 -2.50
C GLY A 189 -13.71 17.74 -3.33
N ASN A 190 -12.95 16.65 -3.22
CA ASN A 190 -11.66 16.47 -3.90
C ASN A 190 -10.65 17.59 -3.61
N TYR A 191 -10.46 17.92 -2.32
CA TYR A 191 -9.43 18.86 -1.90
C TYR A 191 -8.87 18.51 -0.52
N MET A 192 -7.72 19.08 -0.22
CA MET A 192 -7.09 19.06 1.10
C MET A 192 -6.76 20.48 1.53
N ILE A 193 -6.75 20.72 2.84
CA ILE A 193 -6.26 21.97 3.44
C ILE A 193 -4.88 21.72 4.01
N THR A 194 -3.95 22.60 3.71
CA THR A 194 -2.58 22.56 4.24
C THR A 194 -2.28 23.82 5.06
N ILE A 195 -1.43 23.69 6.08
CA ILE A 195 -0.89 24.81 6.85
C ILE A 195 0.61 24.62 6.98
N GLY A 196 1.38 25.59 6.49
CA GLY A 196 2.85 25.56 6.55
C GLY A 196 3.46 26.93 6.73
N LEU A 197 4.80 26.97 6.78
CA LEU A 197 5.57 28.21 6.77
C LEU A 197 6.33 28.35 5.45
N ASN A 198 6.36 29.56 4.90
CA ASN A 198 7.21 29.88 3.75
C ASN A 198 8.56 30.46 4.19
N THR A 199 9.44 30.70 3.22
CA THR A 199 10.78 31.27 3.45
C THR A 199 10.77 32.71 3.98
N SER A 200 9.60 33.36 3.99
CA SER A 200 9.38 34.72 4.51
C SER A 200 8.76 34.70 5.92
N ASN A 201 8.72 33.54 6.59
CA ASN A 201 8.11 33.33 7.91
C ASN A 201 6.60 33.63 7.97
N GLU A 202 5.90 33.57 6.84
CA GLU A 202 4.45 33.69 6.80
C GLU A 202 3.81 32.31 6.97
N ILE A 203 2.73 32.25 7.76
CA ILE A 203 1.87 31.07 7.80
C ILE A 203 1.06 31.05 6.51
N VAL A 204 1.25 30.00 5.72
CA VAL A 204 0.54 29.79 4.45
C VAL A 204 -0.51 28.71 4.66
N ILE A 205 -1.77 29.08 4.46
CA ILE A 205 -2.92 28.19 4.47
C ILE A 205 -3.37 28.00 3.04
N GLN A 206 -3.32 26.79 2.52
CA GLN A 206 -3.70 26.51 1.14
C GLN A 206 -4.84 25.50 1.09
N LYS A 207 -5.80 25.76 0.20
CA LYS A 207 -6.74 24.75 -0.25
C LYS A 207 -6.23 24.21 -1.57
N ILE A 208 -5.89 22.93 -1.56
CA ILE A 208 -5.26 22.27 -2.69
C ILE A 208 -6.26 21.26 -3.27
N ARG A 209 -6.56 21.41 -4.55
CA ARG A 209 -7.33 20.42 -5.30
C ARG A 209 -6.55 19.11 -5.31
N LYS A 210 -7.24 18.03 -4.97
CA LYS A 210 -6.70 16.68 -5.08
C LYS A 210 -7.82 15.72 -5.45
N ALA A 211 -7.73 15.09 -6.62
CA ALA A 211 -8.71 14.10 -7.04
C ALA A 211 -8.63 12.92 -6.07
N TYR A 212 -9.72 12.67 -5.32
CA TYR A 212 -9.86 11.53 -4.40
C TYR A 212 -10.96 10.58 -4.85
N ARG A 213 -12.05 11.05 -5.44
CA ARG A 213 -13.19 10.20 -5.86
C ARG A 213 -13.60 10.43 -7.30
N THR A 214 -13.31 11.59 -7.88
CA THR A 214 -13.66 11.92 -9.27
C THR A 214 -12.51 12.64 -9.97
N VAL A 215 -12.42 12.42 -11.28
CA VAL A 215 -11.44 13.06 -12.18
C VAL A 215 -12.19 13.76 -13.31
N GLY A 216 -11.68 14.90 -13.76
CA GLY A 216 -12.22 15.66 -14.88
C GLY A 216 -11.79 15.08 -16.23
N LEU A 217 -12.54 15.40 -17.28
CA LEU A 217 -12.36 14.84 -18.63
C LEU A 217 -10.97 15.11 -19.25
N ASN A 218 -10.32 16.20 -18.83
CA ASN A 218 -8.99 16.61 -19.32
C ASN A 218 -7.86 16.35 -18.32
N ASP A 219 -8.15 15.77 -17.15
CA ASP A 219 -7.12 15.52 -16.14
C ASP A 219 -6.27 14.31 -16.52
N THR A 220 -4.95 14.42 -16.38
CA THR A 220 -4.03 13.28 -16.51
C THR A 220 -3.80 12.59 -15.17
N MET A 221 -3.79 11.27 -15.21
CA MET A 221 -3.62 10.40 -14.05
C MET A 221 -2.19 10.35 -13.50
N ILE A 222 -1.22 10.63 -14.38
CA ILE A 222 0.20 10.71 -14.07
C ILE A 222 0.52 12.02 -13.33
N ASP A 223 -0.23 13.10 -13.59
CA ASP A 223 0.05 14.41 -12.98
C ASP A 223 -0.84 14.76 -11.79
N ASN A 224 -1.98 14.08 -11.60
CA ASN A 224 -2.90 14.17 -10.44
C ASN A 224 -2.78 15.49 -9.65
N GLN A 225 -3.05 16.55 -10.39
CA GLN A 225 -2.43 17.86 -10.29
C GLN A 225 -2.76 18.51 -8.94
N ILE A 226 -1.74 18.66 -8.10
CA ILE A 226 -1.79 19.58 -6.97
C ILE A 226 -2.02 20.97 -7.58
N ILE A 227 -3.27 21.42 -7.53
CA ILE A 227 -3.66 22.76 -7.97
C ILE A 227 -4.02 23.52 -6.72
N ILE A 228 -3.27 24.58 -6.41
CA ILE A 228 -3.63 25.51 -5.34
C ILE A 228 -4.88 26.25 -5.81
N MET A 229 -6.00 25.98 -5.15
CA MET A 229 -7.29 26.61 -5.45
C MET A 229 -7.42 27.94 -4.73
N GLU A 230 -6.98 27.98 -3.47
CA GLU A 230 -7.03 29.15 -2.61
C GLU A 230 -5.74 29.19 -1.78
N GLU A 231 -5.16 30.37 -1.59
CA GLU A 231 -3.97 30.59 -0.76
C GLU A 231 -4.19 31.82 0.11
N ASN A 232 -4.04 31.64 1.42
CA ASN A 232 -4.07 32.72 2.41
C ASN A 232 -2.74 32.76 3.14
N LYS A 233 -2.21 33.97 3.32
CA LYS A 233 -0.95 34.21 4.03
C LYS A 233 -1.21 35.06 5.26
N ILE A 234 -0.62 34.66 6.38
CA ILE A 234 -0.69 35.38 7.63
C ILE A 234 0.73 35.70 8.04
N THR A 235 1.03 36.99 8.19
CA THR A 235 2.31 37.46 8.75
C THR A 235 2.16 37.63 10.26
N PRO A 236 2.73 36.73 11.08
CA PRO A 236 2.66 36.88 12.52
C PRO A 236 3.54 38.05 12.98
N THR A 237 2.97 38.94 13.81
CA THR A 237 3.69 40.05 14.44
C THR A 237 4.48 39.62 15.68
N ILE A 238 4.15 38.47 16.26
CA ILE A 238 4.84 37.84 17.39
C ILE A 238 4.85 36.33 17.15
N PHE A 239 6.04 35.74 17.06
CA PHE A 239 6.22 34.30 17.23
C PHE A 239 6.70 34.09 18.68
N PRO A 240 5.89 33.49 19.58
CA PRO A 240 6.43 33.04 20.85
C PRO A 240 7.44 31.95 20.54
N ASP A 241 8.70 32.21 20.87
CA ASP A 241 9.91 31.38 20.66
C ASP A 241 9.88 30.04 21.44
N ILE A 242 8.69 29.53 21.76
CA ILE A 242 8.42 28.51 22.77
C ILE A 242 7.71 27.27 22.19
N CYS A 243 7.64 27.14 20.86
CA CYS A 243 7.44 25.82 20.27
C CYS A 243 8.79 25.10 20.29
N TYR A 244 9.21 24.66 21.48
CA TYR A 244 10.37 23.81 21.68
C TYR A 244 10.26 22.59 20.77
N HIS A 245 10.98 22.60 19.65
CA HIS A 245 11.41 21.37 19.03
C HIS A 245 12.18 20.58 20.08
N LEU A 246 11.87 19.29 20.18
CA LEU A 246 12.54 18.27 21.00
C LEU A 246 14.02 18.02 20.60
N THR A 247 14.74 19.04 20.14
CA THR A 247 16.17 18.97 19.85
C THR A 247 16.93 19.65 20.97
N HIS A 248 17.73 18.85 21.67
CA HIS A 248 18.47 19.25 22.85
C HIS A 248 19.42 20.44 22.60
N TYR A 249 19.42 21.34 23.58
CA TYR A 249 20.52 22.22 23.99
C TYR A 249 20.75 23.54 23.21
N LYS A 250 20.44 24.64 23.89
CA LYS A 250 20.99 26.00 23.62
C LYS A 250 22.50 26.00 23.84
N PRO A 251 23.26 26.71 22.99
CA PRO A 251 24.10 27.78 23.48
C PRO A 251 23.36 29.10 23.25
N ALA A 252 23.51 30.04 24.17
CA ALA A 252 23.09 31.41 23.95
C ALA A 252 23.75 31.91 22.64
N ALA A 253 22.96 32.07 21.59
CA ALA A 253 23.38 32.80 20.40
C ALA A 253 23.51 34.27 20.84
N ALA A 254 24.69 34.65 21.30
CA ALA A 254 25.07 36.05 21.29
C ALA A 254 25.04 36.50 19.83
N ASP A 255 24.43 37.67 19.58
CA ASP A 255 24.28 38.27 18.26
C ASP A 255 25.59 38.22 17.47
N ILE A 256 25.68 37.32 16.47
CA ILE A 256 26.81 37.27 15.54
C ILE A 256 26.46 38.20 14.38
N PRO A 257 27.08 39.38 14.24
CA PRO A 257 26.80 40.26 13.12
C PRO A 257 27.35 39.63 11.84
N VAL A 258 26.46 39.27 10.92
CA VAL A 258 26.84 38.90 9.55
C VAL A 258 26.99 40.20 8.77
N ALA A 259 28.24 40.65 8.58
CA ALA A 259 28.54 41.94 7.97
C ALA A 259 28.04 42.02 6.52
N SER A 260 27.28 43.07 6.21
CA SER A 260 27.07 43.54 4.86
C SER A 260 28.33 44.28 4.37
N ASP A 261 28.66 44.11 3.10
CA ASP A 261 29.45 45.03 2.27
C ASP A 261 30.98 44.94 2.25
N ASN A 262 31.56 43.72 2.12
CA ASN A 262 32.94 43.57 1.59
C ASN A 262 33.14 42.23 0.82
N PRO A 263 33.55 42.20 -0.46
CA PRO A 263 33.52 40.98 -1.28
C PRO A 263 34.73 40.02 -1.07
N ALA A 264 35.37 40.03 0.10
CA ALA A 264 36.67 39.38 0.27
C ALA A 264 36.85 38.57 1.56
N HIS A 265 35.85 37.84 2.08
CA HIS A 265 36.12 36.82 3.12
C HIS A 265 35.26 35.55 2.98
N TYR A 266 35.98 34.50 2.58
CA TYR A 266 35.83 33.05 2.67
C TYR A 266 34.56 32.39 3.22
N ALA A 267 34.23 31.26 2.57
CA ALA A 267 33.39 30.20 3.09
C ALA A 267 33.91 29.67 4.43
N ASP A 268 33.38 30.19 5.54
CA ASP A 268 33.55 29.56 6.84
C ASP A 268 32.59 28.36 6.92
N ALA A 269 33.15 27.18 6.71
CA ALA A 269 32.48 25.93 7.00
C ALA A 269 32.13 25.89 8.50
N ILE A 270 30.84 25.83 8.84
CA ILE A 270 30.39 25.48 10.18
C ILE A 270 30.82 24.02 10.43
N ARG A 271 31.86 23.83 11.24
CA ARG A 271 32.34 22.48 11.59
C ARG A 271 31.62 21.99 12.85
N TYR A 272 30.79 20.97 12.70
CA TYR A 272 30.19 20.24 13.82
C TYR A 272 31.02 18.98 14.12
N ASN A 273 31.71 18.96 15.28
CA ASN A 273 32.43 17.77 15.74
C ASN A 273 31.48 16.87 16.54
N ALA A 274 30.86 15.89 15.89
CA ALA A 274 30.17 14.81 16.58
C ALA A 274 31.21 13.87 17.20
N ARG A 275 31.37 13.87 18.53
CA ARG A 275 32.18 12.85 19.21
C ARG A 275 31.39 11.54 19.29
N THR A 276 32.02 10.44 18.94
CA THR A 276 31.50 9.08 19.15
C THR A 276 31.18 8.89 20.64
N PRO A 277 30.01 8.35 21.02
CA PRO A 277 29.78 7.97 22.40
C PRO A 277 30.80 6.91 22.82
N LEU A 278 31.27 6.97 24.08
CA LEU A 278 32.07 5.89 24.65
C LEU A 278 31.28 4.58 24.57
N GLN A 279 31.96 3.53 24.09
CA GLN A 279 31.42 2.20 23.84
C GLN A 279 30.68 1.70 25.10
N GLY A 280 29.35 1.49 24.98
CA GLY A 280 28.50 0.98 26.06
C GLY A 280 27.40 1.92 26.57
N SER A 281 27.24 3.13 26.04
CA SER A 281 26.13 4.03 26.41
C SER A 281 24.99 4.00 25.38
N LEU A 282 23.87 3.39 25.76
CA LEU A 282 22.59 3.50 25.05
C LEU A 282 22.05 4.93 25.22
N LEU A 283 21.67 5.59 24.12
CA LEU A 283 20.91 6.83 24.13
C LEU A 283 19.62 6.61 24.94
N PRO A 284 19.38 7.34 26.05
CA PRO A 284 18.17 7.14 26.84
C PRO A 284 16.97 7.69 26.07
N LEU A 285 16.22 6.79 25.44
CA LEU A 285 14.84 6.98 25.01
C LEU A 285 13.93 6.63 26.19
N THR A 286 13.05 7.57 26.58
CA THR A 286 11.99 7.52 27.63
C THR A 286 12.48 7.72 29.08
N ARG A 287 11.73 8.31 30.04
CA ARG A 287 10.27 8.34 30.33
C ARG A 287 9.96 9.53 31.29
N LEU A 288 8.82 10.21 31.12
CA LEU A 288 8.28 11.15 32.11
C LEU A 288 7.77 10.37 33.34
N VAL A 289 8.19 10.78 34.54
CA VAL A 289 7.57 10.39 35.81
C VAL A 289 7.15 11.69 36.51
N TRP A 290 5.87 11.81 36.84
CA TRP A 290 5.32 12.94 37.58
C TRP A 290 5.79 12.94 39.04
N ALA A 291 6.04 14.14 39.56
CA ALA A 291 5.92 14.50 40.98
C ALA A 291 5.22 15.87 41.03
#